data_AF-A0A2N5A336-F1
#
_entry.id   AF-A0A2N5A336-F1
#
_cell.length_a   1.000
_cell.length_b   1.000
_cell.length_c   1.000
_cell.angle_alpha   90.00
_cell.angle_beta   90.00
_cell.angle_gamma   90.00
#
_symmetry.space_group_name_H-M   'P 1'
#
loop_
_entity.id
_entity.type
_entity.pdbx_description
1 polymer ?
#
loop_
_entity_poly.entity_id
_entity_poly.type
_entity_poly.pdbx_seq_one_letter_code
_entity_poly.pdbx_strand_id
1 'polypeptide(L)'
;QRQAPQAIVEAVADPAALNGWRGHTVCTPEQFYQQPLRVGDSIIIDFGSHFVGYLQFSCRSVGSPPDAPAHLHFTFGETLSEVCEPFSEYQGWLSSSWLQQQDLWLDVLPARVDLPRRYCLRYLKVEVKALSRKFRLQFDEIALETVTSAGSPQPAVIADPQLKAIDSVAVRTLQNCMQE
;
A
#
# COMPACT_ATOMS: atom_id res chain seq x y z
N GLN A 1 7.13 -5.72 -12.71
CA GLN A 1 7.10 -4.33 -13.22
C GLN A 1 6.99 -3.41 -12.03
N ARG A 2 7.76 -2.33 -11.99
CA ARG A 2 7.75 -1.42 -10.85
C ARG A 2 6.58 -0.44 -10.93
N GLN A 3 5.78 -0.36 -9.87
CA GLN A 3 4.63 0.55 -9.75
C GLN A 3 4.86 1.52 -8.61
N ALA A 4 4.72 2.81 -8.90
CA ALA A 4 4.80 3.87 -7.91
C ALA A 4 3.40 4.19 -7.33
N PRO A 5 3.32 4.74 -6.11
CA PRO A 5 2.11 5.37 -5.60
C PRO A 5 1.52 6.37 -6.59
N GLN A 6 0.18 6.47 -6.64
CA GLN A 6 -0.51 7.51 -7.41
C GLN A 6 -0.97 8.66 -6.53
N ALA A 7 -1.40 8.38 -5.31
CA ALA A 7 -1.90 9.39 -4.39
C ALA A 7 -1.68 8.97 -2.94
N ILE A 8 -1.58 9.97 -2.05
CA ILE A 8 -1.84 9.78 -0.64
C ILE A 8 -3.29 10.17 -0.37
N VAL A 9 -4.02 9.33 0.34
CA VAL A 9 -5.44 9.50 0.61
C VAL A 9 -5.74 9.47 2.11
N GLU A 10 -6.79 10.16 2.49
CA GLU A 10 -7.43 10.07 3.79
C GLU A 10 -8.75 9.30 3.62
N ALA A 11 -9.04 8.38 4.54
CA ALA A 11 -10.27 7.61 4.51
C ALA A 11 -11.30 8.22 5.46
N VAL A 12 -12.50 8.44 4.94
CA VAL A 12 -13.64 8.97 5.69
C VAL A 12 -14.77 7.95 5.66
N ALA A 13 -15.40 7.72 6.81
CA ALA A 13 -16.57 6.86 6.90
C ALA A 13 -17.72 7.48 6.09
N ASP A 14 -18.26 6.71 5.15
CA ASP A 14 -19.37 7.09 4.28
C ASP A 14 -20.24 5.86 4.02
N PRO A 15 -21.42 5.74 4.64
CA PRO A 15 -22.34 4.62 4.45
C PRO A 15 -22.79 4.40 2.99
N ALA A 16 -22.69 5.41 2.13
CA ALA A 16 -23.03 5.30 0.71
C ALA A 16 -21.84 4.90 -0.17
N ALA A 17 -20.63 4.81 0.38
CA ALA A 17 -19.43 4.37 -0.33
C ALA A 17 -19.25 2.85 -0.29
N LEU A 18 -18.37 2.34 -1.15
CA LEU A 18 -18.02 0.92 -1.18
C LEU A 18 -17.48 0.50 0.19
N ASN A 19 -18.12 -0.50 0.80
CA ASN A 19 -17.80 -1.01 2.14
C ASN A 19 -17.75 0.07 3.23
N GLY A 20 -18.50 1.16 3.09
CA GLY A 20 -18.61 2.19 4.13
C GLY A 20 -17.47 3.21 4.21
N TRP A 21 -16.53 3.20 3.27
CA TRP A 21 -15.35 4.09 3.29
C TRP A 21 -15.14 4.82 1.96
N ARG A 22 -14.83 6.12 2.05
CA ARG A 22 -14.47 6.97 0.90
C ARG A 22 -13.06 7.54 1.08
N GLY A 23 -12.25 7.41 0.05
CA GLY A 23 -10.91 8.01 0.00
C GLY A 23 -10.94 9.41 -0.59
N HIS A 24 -10.23 10.35 0.03
CA HIS A 24 -9.99 11.70 -0.47
C HIS A 24 -8.50 11.92 -0.64
N THR A 25 -8.06 12.32 -1.84
CA THR A 25 -6.64 12.65 -2.07
C THR A 25 -6.23 13.86 -1.24
N VAL A 26 -5.18 13.68 -0.45
CA VAL A 26 -4.64 14.73 0.44
C VAL A 26 -3.41 15.39 -0.17
N CYS A 27 -2.52 14.61 -0.80
CA CYS A 27 -1.33 15.10 -1.46
C CYS A 27 -0.81 14.12 -2.51
N THR A 28 0.12 14.59 -3.35
CA THR A 28 0.85 13.74 -4.29
C THR A 28 1.97 12.96 -3.58
N PRO A 29 2.45 11.84 -4.16
CA PRO A 29 3.60 11.11 -3.62
C PRO A 29 4.84 11.99 -3.42
N GLU A 30 5.12 12.91 -4.36
CA GLU A 30 6.28 13.80 -4.28
C GLU A 30 6.18 14.76 -3.09
N GLN A 31 4.98 15.28 -2.83
CA GLN A 31 4.73 16.13 -1.66
C GLN A 31 4.89 15.32 -0.36
N PHE A 32 4.40 14.07 -0.34
CA PHE A 32 4.54 13.18 0.80
C PHE A 32 6.00 12.83 1.09
N TYR A 33 6.83 12.58 0.07
CA TYR A 33 8.26 12.32 0.27
C TYR A 33 9.02 13.51 0.85
N GLN A 34 8.42 14.70 0.98
CA GLN A 34 8.99 15.84 1.70
C GLN A 34 8.52 15.97 3.15
N GLN A 35 7.68 15.04 3.65
CA GLN A 35 7.06 15.11 4.97
C GLN A 35 7.71 14.11 5.95
N PRO A 36 8.45 14.59 6.97
CA PRO A 36 8.96 13.72 8.02
C PRO A 36 7.85 13.35 9.01
N LEU A 37 7.63 12.06 9.18
CA LEU A 37 6.65 11.44 10.06
C LEU A 37 7.16 11.29 11.49
N ARG A 38 6.23 11.38 12.44
CA ARG A 38 6.42 11.25 13.88
C ARG A 38 5.70 10.00 14.39
N VAL A 39 5.98 9.63 15.64
CA VAL A 39 5.22 8.58 16.34
C VAL A 39 3.73 8.91 16.29
N GLY A 40 2.92 7.94 15.87
CA GLY A 40 1.46 8.07 15.77
C GLY A 40 0.97 8.55 14.40
N ASP A 41 1.85 9.07 13.54
CA ASP A 41 1.44 9.44 12.18
C ASP A 41 1.09 8.16 11.38
N SER A 42 0.03 8.28 10.59
CA SER A 42 -0.43 7.23 9.68
C SER A 42 -0.84 7.84 8.35
N ILE A 43 -0.54 7.14 7.27
CA ILE A 43 -0.88 7.52 5.90
C ILE A 43 -1.45 6.33 5.15
N ILE A 44 -2.35 6.59 4.20
CA ILE A 44 -2.85 5.60 3.25
C ILE A 44 -2.38 5.99 1.85
N ILE A 45 -1.77 5.03 1.17
CA ILE A 45 -1.23 5.16 -0.18
C ILE A 45 -2.20 4.45 -1.13
N ASP A 46 -2.66 5.14 -2.16
CA ASP A 46 -3.39 4.55 -3.28
C ASP A 46 -2.43 4.34 -4.47
N PHE A 47 -2.25 3.09 -4.88
CA PHE A 47 -1.48 2.75 -6.09
C PHE A 47 -2.32 2.89 -7.39
N GLY A 48 -3.61 3.21 -7.28
CA GLY A 48 -4.53 3.52 -8.38
C GLY A 48 -5.06 2.31 -9.15
N SER A 49 -4.53 1.12 -8.91
CA SER A 49 -4.97 -0.14 -9.51
C SER A 49 -4.73 -1.30 -8.56
N HIS A 50 -5.28 -2.46 -8.90
CA HIS A 50 -5.05 -3.71 -8.21
C HIS A 50 -3.72 -4.36 -8.67
N PHE A 51 -2.86 -4.74 -7.73
CA PHE A 51 -1.53 -5.29 -7.99
C PHE A 51 -1.21 -6.49 -7.11
N VAL A 52 -0.38 -7.39 -7.65
CA VAL A 52 0.23 -8.52 -6.93
C VAL A 52 1.74 -8.38 -7.03
N GLY A 53 2.45 -8.31 -5.91
CA GLY A 53 3.88 -8.01 -5.91
C GLY A 53 4.55 -7.89 -4.55
N TYR A 54 5.76 -7.35 -4.55
CA TYR A 54 6.60 -7.16 -3.37
C TYR A 54 6.76 -5.67 -3.07
N LEU A 55 6.59 -5.27 -1.81
CA LEU A 55 6.78 -3.89 -1.39
C LEU A 55 8.27 -3.57 -1.25
N GLN A 56 8.67 -2.46 -1.85
CA GLN A 56 10.01 -1.88 -1.72
C GLN A 56 9.90 -0.44 -1.26
N PHE A 57 10.78 -0.01 -0.38
CA PHE A 57 10.87 1.40 -0.01
C PHE A 57 12.26 1.79 0.47
N SER A 58 12.53 3.09 0.46
CA SER A 58 13.66 3.69 1.14
C SER A 58 13.22 4.79 2.08
N CYS A 59 13.92 4.92 3.20
CA CYS A 59 13.64 5.95 4.19
C CYS A 59 14.91 6.38 4.93
N ARG A 60 14.83 7.56 5.55
CA ARG A 60 15.93 8.17 6.29
C ARG A 60 15.43 8.87 7.55
N SER A 61 16.35 9.12 8.48
CA SER A 61 16.08 9.94 9.65
C SER A 61 16.19 11.44 9.31
N VAL A 62 15.41 12.24 10.01
CA VAL A 62 15.45 13.71 9.96
C VAL A 62 15.46 14.26 11.38
N GLY A 63 16.36 15.19 11.67
CA GLY A 63 16.56 15.75 13.01
C GLY A 63 17.90 15.34 13.59
N SER A 64 17.93 14.94 14.86
CA SER A 64 19.14 14.42 15.49
C SER A 64 19.50 13.02 14.95
N PRO A 65 20.75 12.57 15.15
CA PRO A 65 21.12 11.18 14.87
C PRO A 65 20.15 10.19 15.55
N PRO A 66 19.69 9.16 14.84
CA PRO A 66 18.73 8.19 15.38
C PRO A 66 19.38 7.40 16.52
N ASP A 67 18.72 7.39 17.67
CA ASP A 67 19.18 6.76 18.92
C ASP A 67 18.28 5.61 19.39
N ALA A 68 17.30 5.21 18.57
CA ALA A 68 16.44 4.06 18.76
C ALA A 68 15.94 3.52 17.40
N PRO A 69 15.51 2.26 17.32
CA PRO A 69 14.95 1.70 16.10
C PRO A 69 13.66 2.42 15.67
N ALA A 70 13.38 2.42 14.37
CA ALA A 70 12.08 2.83 13.85
C ALA A 70 11.14 1.64 13.72
N HIS A 71 10.03 1.63 14.47
CA HIS A 71 8.98 0.62 14.38
C HIS A 71 7.87 1.11 13.45
N LEU A 72 7.70 0.40 12.34
CA LEU A 72 6.65 0.60 11.35
C LEU A 72 5.68 -0.56 11.37
N HIS A 73 4.40 -0.26 11.13
CA HIS A 73 3.38 -1.25 10.83
C HIS A 73 2.77 -0.96 9.46
N PHE A 74 2.62 -2.01 8.66
CA PHE A 74 2.07 -1.97 7.32
C PHE A 74 0.79 -2.80 7.27
N THR A 75 -0.26 -2.25 6.68
CA THR A 75 -1.53 -2.93 6.41
C THR A 75 -1.83 -2.83 4.91
N PHE A 76 -2.11 -3.96 4.27
CA PHE A 76 -2.31 -4.04 2.82
C PHE A 76 -3.77 -4.42 2.54
N GLY A 77 -4.43 -3.67 1.65
CA GLY A 77 -5.83 -3.90 1.32
C GLY A 77 -6.11 -3.85 -0.18
N GLU A 78 -6.95 -4.77 -0.65
CA GLU A 78 -7.48 -4.73 -2.02
C GLU A 78 -8.54 -3.62 -2.15
N THR A 79 -9.31 -3.41 -1.07
CA THR A 79 -10.27 -2.34 -0.89
C THR A 79 -9.84 -1.35 0.20
N LEU A 80 -10.42 -0.15 0.21
CA LEU A 80 -10.07 0.88 1.20
C LEU A 80 -10.47 0.45 2.62
N SER A 81 -11.60 -0.24 2.78
CA SER A 81 -12.07 -0.70 4.10
C SER A 81 -11.06 -1.61 4.80
N GLU A 82 -10.30 -2.43 4.07
CA GLU A 82 -9.33 -3.36 4.66
C GLU A 82 -8.15 -2.65 5.34
N VAL A 83 -7.87 -1.40 4.98
CA VAL A 83 -6.85 -0.59 5.67
C VAL A 83 -7.44 0.35 6.72
N CYS A 84 -8.77 0.39 6.86
CA CYS A 84 -9.48 1.23 7.81
C CYS A 84 -10.02 0.44 9.00
N GLU A 85 -10.56 -0.75 8.76
CA GLU A 85 -11.12 -1.61 9.78
C GLU A 85 -10.01 -2.38 10.52
N PRO A 86 -10.09 -2.51 11.85
CA PRO A 86 -9.08 -3.19 12.64
C PRO A 86 -9.16 -4.71 12.44
N PHE A 87 -8.07 -5.31 11.96
CA PHE A 87 -7.96 -6.77 11.80
C PHE A 87 -8.18 -7.56 13.09
N SER A 88 -7.96 -6.95 14.27
CA SER A 88 -8.25 -7.56 15.57
C SER A 88 -9.73 -7.87 15.80
N GLU A 89 -10.63 -7.24 15.06
CA GLU A 89 -12.09 -7.46 15.18
C GLU A 89 -12.60 -8.56 14.25
N TYR A 90 -11.74 -9.13 13.39
CA TYR A 90 -12.14 -10.20 12.50
C TYR A 90 -12.62 -11.44 13.26
N GLN A 91 -13.86 -11.86 12.98
CA GLN A 91 -14.48 -13.09 13.48
C GLN A 91 -14.98 -13.90 12.29
N GLY A 92 -14.18 -14.88 11.85
CA GLY A 92 -14.53 -15.72 10.71
C GLY A 92 -13.86 -17.09 10.77
N TRP A 93 -14.32 -17.99 9.89
CA TRP A 93 -13.87 -19.38 9.88
C TRP A 93 -12.53 -19.58 9.14
N LEU A 94 -12.18 -18.67 8.21
CA LEU A 94 -10.87 -18.65 7.58
C LEU A 94 -9.84 -18.08 8.55
N SER A 95 -8.61 -18.58 8.47
CA SER A 95 -7.49 -18.09 9.30
C SER A 95 -7.27 -16.58 9.12
N SER A 96 -7.17 -15.84 10.22
CA SER A 96 -6.81 -14.43 10.21
C SER A 96 -5.40 -14.17 9.66
N SER A 97 -4.56 -15.20 9.52
CA SER A 97 -3.24 -15.09 8.88
C SER A 97 -3.30 -14.68 7.40
N TRP A 98 -4.47 -14.78 6.76
CA TRP A 98 -4.69 -14.25 5.40
C TRP A 98 -4.78 -12.72 5.37
N LEU A 99 -5.09 -12.08 6.50
CA LEU A 99 -5.10 -10.62 6.61
C LEU A 99 -3.66 -10.11 6.46
N GLN A 100 -3.45 -9.24 5.48
CA GLN A 100 -2.12 -8.86 5.03
C GLN A 100 -1.59 -7.70 5.87
N GLN A 101 -0.67 -8.02 6.78
CA GLN A 101 0.00 -7.06 7.66
C GLN A 101 1.47 -7.43 7.89
N GLN A 102 2.28 -6.44 8.26
CA GLN A 102 3.69 -6.60 8.58
C GLN A 102 4.17 -5.55 9.59
N ASP A 103 4.81 -5.98 10.67
CA ASP A 103 5.60 -5.11 11.53
C ASP A 103 7.08 -5.14 11.12
N LEU A 104 7.76 -4.01 11.21
CA LEU A 104 9.17 -3.88 10.87
C LEU A 104 9.89 -2.95 11.85
N TRP A 105 11.05 -3.39 12.34
CA TRP A 105 11.96 -2.59 13.15
C TRP A 105 13.23 -2.32 12.36
N LEU A 106 13.54 -1.04 12.15
CA LEU A 106 14.74 -0.58 11.44
C LEU A 106 15.76 -0.07 12.46
N ASP A 107 16.80 -0.88 12.72
CA ASP A 107 17.88 -0.51 13.64
C ASP A 107 18.86 0.50 13.04
N VAL A 108 18.95 0.57 11.71
CA VAL A 108 19.89 1.43 10.98
C VAL A 108 19.13 2.27 9.94
N LEU A 109 19.42 3.58 9.92
CA LEU A 109 18.91 4.54 8.93
C LEU A 109 20.08 5.30 8.30
N PRO A 110 20.03 5.64 6.99
CA PRO A 110 18.95 5.34 6.05
C PRO A 110 18.84 3.84 5.73
N ALA A 111 17.64 3.40 5.38
CA ALA A 111 17.34 2.01 5.05
C ALA A 111 16.71 1.91 3.66
N ARG A 112 17.08 0.85 2.93
CA ARG A 112 16.35 0.36 1.76
C ARG A 112 15.85 -1.03 2.11
N VAL A 113 14.55 -1.25 1.92
CA VAL A 113 13.86 -2.44 2.39
C VAL A 113 13.11 -3.07 1.23
N ASP A 114 13.28 -4.38 1.09
CA ASP A 114 12.53 -5.25 0.19
C ASP A 114 11.77 -6.26 1.07
N LEU A 115 10.44 -6.15 1.15
CA LEU A 115 9.67 -7.10 1.95
C LEU A 115 9.58 -8.46 1.23
N PRO A 116 9.86 -9.57 1.92
CA PRO A 116 10.01 -10.88 1.27
C PRO A 116 8.68 -11.55 0.91
N ARG A 117 7.58 -11.14 1.55
CA ARG A 117 6.24 -11.68 1.28
C ARG A 117 5.65 -11.00 0.05
N ARG A 118 4.96 -11.78 -0.78
CA ARG A 118 4.12 -11.27 -1.87
C ARG A 118 2.78 -10.81 -1.31
N TYR A 119 2.32 -9.64 -1.72
CA TYR A 119 1.06 -9.02 -1.31
C TYR A 119 0.14 -8.80 -2.50
N CYS A 120 -1.17 -8.76 -2.24
CA CYS A 120 -2.25 -8.45 -3.18
C CYS A 120 -2.96 -7.18 -2.67
N LEU A 121 -2.85 -6.07 -3.38
CA LEU A 121 -3.34 -4.79 -2.87
C LEU A 121 -3.66 -3.76 -3.96
N ARG A 122 -4.44 -2.77 -3.54
CA ARG A 122 -4.47 -1.42 -4.14
C ARG A 122 -4.00 -0.38 -3.14
N TYR A 123 -4.38 -0.54 -1.87
CA TYR A 123 -4.09 0.41 -0.81
C TYR A 123 -3.04 -0.14 0.15
N LEU A 124 -2.15 0.74 0.58
CA LEU A 124 -1.18 0.45 1.64
C LEU A 124 -1.31 1.50 2.74
N LYS A 125 -1.59 1.06 3.97
CA LYS A 125 -1.45 1.92 5.14
C LYS A 125 -0.09 1.71 5.78
N VAL A 126 0.54 2.82 6.14
CA VAL A 126 1.80 2.84 6.88
C VAL A 126 1.56 3.59 8.18
N GLU A 127 1.98 3.00 9.30
CA GLU A 127 1.91 3.60 10.63
C GLU A 127 3.30 3.66 11.26
N VAL A 128 3.67 4.81 11.79
CA VAL A 128 4.87 4.97 12.60
C VAL A 128 4.53 4.67 14.05
N LYS A 129 4.74 3.43 14.48
CA LYS A 129 4.35 2.94 15.82
C LYS A 129 5.29 3.45 16.90
N ALA A 130 6.59 3.50 16.65
CA ALA A 130 7.57 4.04 17.59
C ALA A 130 8.81 4.62 16.90
N LEU A 131 9.28 5.73 17.46
CA LEU A 131 10.57 6.40 17.22
C LEU A 131 10.99 7.02 18.55
N SER A 132 12.25 7.43 18.68
CA SER A 132 12.62 8.35 19.76
C SER A 132 12.10 9.76 19.47
N ARG A 133 12.05 10.63 20.50
CA ARG A 133 11.64 12.03 20.31
C ARG A 133 12.67 12.87 19.52
N LYS A 134 13.88 12.35 19.29
CA LYS A 134 15.00 13.11 18.72
C LYS A 134 15.00 13.15 17.20
N PHE A 135 14.32 12.21 16.54
CA PHE A 135 14.28 12.14 15.09
C PHE A 135 12.87 11.84 14.57
N ARG A 136 12.69 12.09 13.28
CA ARG A 136 11.51 11.76 12.48
C ARG A 136 11.91 10.85 11.33
N LEU A 137 10.98 10.08 10.79
CA LEU A 137 11.22 9.21 9.64
C LEU A 137 10.68 9.86 8.38
N GLN A 138 11.47 9.92 7.31
CA GLN A 138 11.03 10.42 6.01
C GLN A 138 11.23 9.32 4.97
N PHE A 139 10.18 9.02 4.20
CA PHE A 139 10.28 8.14 3.04
C PHE A 139 10.88 8.92 1.87
N ASP A 140 11.86 8.31 1.21
CA ASP A 140 12.44 8.86 -0.02
C ASP A 140 11.77 8.25 -1.25
N GLU A 141 11.33 6.99 -1.15
CA GLU A 141 10.68 6.26 -2.24
C GLU A 141 9.85 5.09 -1.69
N ILE A 142 8.71 4.81 -2.33
CA ILE A 142 7.90 3.61 -2.11
C ILE A 142 7.50 3.06 -3.48
N ALA A 143 7.56 1.74 -3.67
CA ALA A 143 7.15 1.08 -4.91
C ALA A 143 6.69 -0.36 -4.68
N LEU A 144 5.89 -0.88 -5.62
CA LEU A 144 5.56 -2.30 -5.73
C LEU A 144 6.29 -2.92 -6.92
N GLU A 145 7.05 -3.97 -6.68
CA GLU A 145 7.59 -4.84 -7.74
C GLU A 145 6.55 -5.90 -8.09
N THR A 146 5.80 -5.69 -9.18
CA THR A 146 4.68 -6.57 -9.56
C THR A 146 5.12 -7.80 -10.36
N VAL A 147 4.40 -8.91 -10.16
CA VAL A 147 4.70 -10.21 -10.79
C VAL A 147 3.48 -10.82 -11.47
N THR A 148 3.73 -11.48 -12.60
CA THR A 148 2.73 -12.25 -13.38
C THR A 148 3.47 -13.13 -14.39
N SER A 149 2.92 -14.31 -14.70
CA SER A 149 3.36 -15.16 -15.81
C SER A 149 2.62 -14.84 -17.12
N ALA A 150 1.60 -13.98 -17.08
CA ALA A 150 0.85 -13.61 -18.26
C ALA A 150 1.76 -12.88 -19.27
N GLY A 151 1.64 -13.28 -20.54
CA GLY A 151 2.18 -12.52 -21.65
C GLY A 151 1.47 -11.17 -21.84
N SER A 152 1.78 -10.48 -22.92
CA SER A 152 1.04 -9.28 -23.34
C SER A 152 -0.08 -9.71 -24.30
N PRO A 153 -1.35 -9.83 -23.85
CA PRO A 153 -2.44 -10.19 -24.74
C PRO A 153 -2.69 -9.07 -25.76
N GLN A 154 -3.15 -9.43 -26.96
CA GLN A 154 -3.64 -8.42 -27.90
C GLN A 154 -4.95 -7.82 -27.37
N PRO A 155 -5.08 -6.48 -27.33
CA PRO A 155 -6.33 -5.85 -26.89
C PRO A 155 -7.50 -6.24 -27.78
N ALA A 156 -8.65 -6.57 -27.18
CA ALA A 156 -9.88 -6.80 -27.92
C ALA A 156 -10.37 -5.49 -28.56
N VAL A 157 -10.85 -5.57 -29.81
CA VAL A 157 -11.51 -4.44 -30.47
C VAL A 157 -12.97 -4.41 -30.06
N ILE A 158 -13.27 -3.61 -29.03
CA ILE A 158 -14.62 -3.46 -28.48
C ILE A 158 -15.07 -2.01 -28.69
N ALA A 159 -16.15 -1.83 -29.45
CA ALA A 159 -16.71 -0.51 -29.76
C ALA A 159 -17.51 0.08 -28.59
N ASP A 160 -18.22 -0.78 -27.86
CA ASP A 160 -19.02 -0.37 -26.70
C ASP A 160 -18.10 0.01 -25.51
N PRO A 161 -18.21 1.25 -24.98
CA PRO A 161 -17.30 1.73 -23.94
C PRO A 161 -17.49 1.00 -22.59
N GLN A 162 -18.71 0.54 -22.28
CA GLN A 162 -18.98 -0.19 -21.06
C GLN A 162 -18.42 -1.61 -21.13
N LEU A 163 -18.60 -2.30 -22.26
CA LEU A 163 -18.00 -3.62 -22.47
C LEU A 163 -16.47 -3.54 -22.48
N LYS A 164 -15.90 -2.47 -23.05
CA LYS A 164 -14.44 -2.24 -23.01
C LYS A 164 -13.92 -2.05 -21.59
N ALA A 165 -14.68 -1.37 -20.73
CA ALA A 165 -14.33 -1.23 -19.32
C ALA A 165 -14.39 -2.57 -18.57
N ILE A 166 -15.40 -3.40 -18.84
CA ILE A 166 -15.53 -4.75 -18.27
C ILE A 166 -14.35 -5.63 -18.72
N ASP A 167 -14.03 -5.63 -20.01
CA ASP A 167 -12.88 -6.37 -20.56
C ASP A 167 -11.56 -5.94 -19.91
N SER A 168 -11.35 -4.64 -19.73
CA SER A 168 -10.14 -4.11 -19.08
C SER A 168 -9.98 -4.62 -17.64
N VAL A 169 -11.08 -4.71 -16.88
CA VAL A 169 -11.07 -5.30 -15.53
C VAL A 169 -10.81 -6.80 -15.60
N ALA A 170 -11.48 -7.53 -16.49
CA ALA A 170 -11.33 -8.98 -16.64
C ALA A 170 -9.90 -9.39 -17.01
N VAL A 171 -9.29 -8.69 -17.97
CA VAL A 171 -7.89 -8.92 -18.37
C VAL A 171 -6.93 -8.65 -17.22
N ARG A 172 -7.13 -7.57 -16.45
CA ARG A 172 -6.31 -7.28 -15.26
C ARG A 172 -6.45 -8.37 -14.20
N THR A 173 -7.67 -8.83 -13.94
CA THR A 173 -7.92 -9.92 -12.97
C THR A 173 -7.17 -11.18 -13.39
N LEU A 174 -7.31 -11.60 -14.65
CA LEU A 174 -6.59 -12.76 -15.16
C LEU A 174 -5.07 -12.60 -15.05
N GLN A 175 -4.53 -11.44 -15.44
CA GLN A 175 -3.10 -11.16 -15.34
C GLN A 175 -2.59 -11.31 -13.90
N ASN A 176 -3.31 -10.78 -12.93
CA ASN A 176 -2.89 -10.87 -11.52
C ASN A 176 -3.03 -12.30 -10.97
N CYS A 177 -3.95 -13.11 -11.50
CA CYS A 177 -4.11 -14.52 -11.13
C CYS A 177 -3.09 -15.46 -11.81
N MET A 178 -2.58 -15.11 -13.00
CA MET A 178 -1.57 -15.89 -13.70
C MET A 178 -0.20 -15.74 -13.02
N GLN A 179 0.16 -16.75 -12.24
CA GLN A 179 1.43 -16.85 -11.52
C GLN A 179 2.19 -18.11 -11.99
N GLU A 180 3.17 -18.59 -11.21
CA GLU A 180 4.03 -19.75 -11.53
C GLU A 180 3.29 -21.07 -11.83
#